data_AF-A0A948KV16-F1
#
_entry.id   AF-A0A948KV16-F1
#
_cell.length_a   1.000
_cell.length_b   1.000
_cell.length_c   1.000
_cell.angle_alpha   90.00
_cell.angle_beta   90.00
_cell.angle_gamma   90.00
#
_symmetry.space_group_name_H-M   'P 1'
#
loop_
_entity.id
_entity.type
_entity.pdbx_description
1 polymer ?
#
loop_
_entity_poly.entity_id
_entity_poly.type
_entity_poly.pdbx_seq_one_letter_code
_entity_poly.pdbx_strand_id
1 'polypeptide(L)' 'MAFIDEIEELRAELRHSHLTVAERRSAETRLVELRQNRNVEPGNAQKATTRH' A
#
# COMPACT_ATOMS: atom_id res chain seq x y z
N MET A 1 -8.19 -2.79 -11.46
CA MET A 1 -7.78 -3.56 -10.27
C MET A 1 -7.64 -2.56 -9.14
N ALA A 2 -8.32 -2.76 -8.02
CA ALA A 2 -8.31 -1.79 -6.93
C ALA A 2 -6.98 -1.86 -6.18
N PHE A 3 -6.51 -0.75 -5.61
CA PHE A 3 -5.30 -0.68 -4.77
C PHE A 3 -5.27 -1.72 -3.62
N ILE A 4 -6.44 -2.19 -3.19
CA ILE A 4 -6.58 -3.22 -2.16
C ILE A 4 -6.16 -4.60 -2.70
N ASP A 5 -6.44 -4.88 -3.97
CA ASP A 5 -6.11 -6.15 -4.61
C ASP A 5 -4.59 -6.34 -4.73
N GLU A 6 -3.86 -5.26 -5.06
CA GLU A 6 -2.39 -5.30 -5.20
C GLU A 6 -1.68 -5.53 -3.85
N ILE A 7 -2.21 -4.99 -2.75
CA ILE A 7 -1.65 -5.24 -1.41
C ILE A 7 -1.88 -6.69 -0.98
N GLU A 8 -3.06 -7.24 -1.24
CA GLU A 8 -3.38 -8.62 -0.85
C GLU A 8 -2.63 -9.64 -1.70
N GLU A 9 -2.43 -9.36 -2.99
CA GLU A 9 -1.59 -10.17 -3.89
C GLU A 9 -0.12 -10.20 -3.41
N LEU A 10 0.45 -9.03 -3.10
CA LEU A 10 1.84 -8.93 -2.63
C LEU A 10 2.04 -9.62 -1.26
N ARG A 11 1.02 -9.59 -0.39
CA ARG A 11 1.03 -10.34 0.88
C ARG A 11 0.95 -11.84 0.65
N ALA A 12 0.17 -12.29 -0.33
CA ALA A 12 0.11 -13.70 -0.70
C ALA A 12 1.46 -14.17 -1.24
N GLU A 13 2.11 -13.40 -2.11
CA GLU A 13 3.45 -13.70 -2.62
C GLU A 13 4.50 -13.80 -1.49
N LEU A 14 4.51 -12.85 -0.55
CA LEU A 14 5.43 -12.90 0.61
C LEU A 14 5.22 -14.12 1.51
N ARG A 15 4.00 -14.67 1.55
CA ARG A 15 3.62 -15.80 2.40
C ARG A 15 3.81 -17.15 1.71
N HIS A 16 3.57 -17.21 0.42
CA HIS A 16 3.48 -18.47 -0.34
C HIS A 16 4.68 -18.69 -1.27
N SER A 17 5.41 -17.65 -1.66
CA SER A 17 6.58 -17.79 -2.55
C SER A 17 7.88 -17.93 -1.76
N HIS A 18 8.76 -18.81 -2.24
CA HIS A 18 10.14 -18.92 -1.74
C HIS A 18 11.02 -17.81 -2.34
N LEU A 19 10.73 -16.57 -1.95
CA LEU A 19 11.50 -15.41 -2.36
C LEU A 19 12.92 -15.46 -1.76
N THR A 20 13.91 -15.09 -2.55
CA THR A 20 15.24 -14.77 -2.04
C THR A 20 15.15 -13.59 -1.06
N VAL A 21 16.18 -13.41 -0.24
CA VAL A 21 16.24 -12.29 0.72
C VAL A 21 16.12 -10.93 0.03
N ALA A 22 16.70 -10.79 -1.18
CA ALA A 22 16.62 -9.56 -1.96
C ALA A 22 15.20 -9.29 -2.47
N GLU A 23 14.53 -10.31 -3.01
CA GLU A 23 13.15 -10.21 -3.50
C GLU A 23 12.17 -9.93 -2.36
N ARG A 24 12.33 -10.60 -1.22
CA ARG A 24 11.53 -10.35 -0.01
C ARG A 24 11.64 -8.89 0.42
N ARG A 25 12.86 -8.35 0.50
CA ARG A 25 13.09 -6.97 0.92
C ARG A 25 12.50 -5.95 -0.06
N SER A 26 12.57 -6.24 -1.36
CA SER A 26 11.96 -5.41 -2.40
C SER A 26 10.43 -5.42 -2.29
N ALA A 27 9.81 -6.59 -2.14
CA ALA A 27 8.37 -6.72 -1.94
C ALA A 27 7.88 -6.03 -0.65
N GLU A 28 8.63 -6.15 0.46
CA GLU A 28 8.34 -5.44 1.71
C GLU A 28 8.40 -3.91 1.54
N THR A 29 9.38 -3.41 0.78
CA THR A 29 9.52 -1.98 0.48
C THR A 29 8.32 -1.47 -0.32
N ARG A 30 7.94 -2.20 -1.37
CA ARG A 30 6.78 -1.87 -2.20
C ARG A 30 5.46 -1.91 -1.41
N LEU A 31 5.32 -2.83 -0.46
CA LEU A 31 4.18 -2.88 0.46
C LEU A 31 4.07 -1.63 1.34
N VAL A 32 5.21 -1.10 1.80
CA VAL A 32 5.25 0.15 2.59
C VAL A 32 4.84 1.34 1.74
N GLU A 33 5.35 1.44 0.51
CA GLU A 33 5.00 2.52 -0.43
C GLU A 33 3.51 2.50 -0.79
N LEU A 34 2.95 1.32 -1.09
CA LEU A 34 1.52 1.17 -1.39
C LEU A 34 0.64 1.57 -0.20
N ARG A 35 1.06 1.26 1.03
CA ARG A 35 0.35 1.70 2.25
C ARG A 35 0.44 3.20 2.47
N GLN A 36 1.59 3.82 2.19
CA GLN A 36 1.75 5.27 2.28
C GLN A 36 0.88 5.97 1.24
N ASN A 37 0.89 5.51 -0.01
CA ASN A 37 0.04 6.06 -1.08
C ASN A 37 -1.45 5.87 -0.78
N ARG A 38 -1.86 4.75 -0.18
CA ARG A 38 -3.24 4.57 0.29
C ARG A 38 -3.62 5.56 1.40
N ASN A 39 -2.70 5.90 2.29
CA ASN A 39 -2.93 6.94 3.31
C ASN A 39 -2.94 8.37 2.72
N VAL A 40 -2.46 8.53 1.49
CA VAL A 40 -2.45 9.79 0.74
C VAL A 40 -3.69 9.91 -0.17
N GLU A 41 -4.57 8.90 -0.25
CA GLU A 41 -5.90 9.06 -0.83
C GLU A 41 -6.67 10.14 -0.05
N PRO A 42 -6.99 11.30 -0.65
CA PRO A 42 -7.60 12.43 0.04
C PRO A 42 -9.10 12.21 0.18
N GLY A 43 -9.49 11.18 0.93
CA GLY A 43 -10.88 10.91 1.27
C GLY A 43 -11.45 11.79 2.39
N ASN A 44 -10.64 12.67 3.01
CA ASN A 44 -11.11 13.49 4.13
C ASN A 44 -10.50 14.91 4.22
N ALA A 45 -9.91 15.43 3.13
CA ALA A 45 -9.44 16.82 3.08
C ALA A 45 -10.55 17.84 2.71
N GLN A 46 -11.83 17.47 2.76
CA GLN A 46 -12.97 18.37 2.53
C GLN A 46 -13.71 18.73 3.83
N LYS A 47 -13.02 19.24 4.84
CA LYS A 47 -13.61 20.10 5.90
C LYS A 47 -12.59 21.08 6.45
N ALA A 48 -12.04 21.93 5.60
CA ALA A 48 -11.32 23.13 6.04
C ALA A 48 -11.64 24.34 5.14
N THR A 49 -12.86 24.41 4.62
CA THR A 49 -13.44 25.67 4.16
C THR A 49 -14.71 25.92 4.98
N THR A 50 -14.93 27.18 5.34
CA THR A 50 -16.06 27.72 6.13
C THR A 50 -15.86 27.83 7.66
N ARG A 51 -15.29 28.97 8.07
CA ARG A 51 -15.85 29.91 9.06
C ARG A 51 -14.97 31.16 9.07
N HIS A 52 -15.39 32.23 8.38
CA HIS A 52 -16.21 33.37 8.84
C HIS A 52 -15.34 34.53 9.30
#